data_AF-A0A285L6F8-F1
#
_entry.id   AF-A0A285L6F8-F1
#
_cell.length_a   1.000
_cell.length_b   1.000
_cell.length_c   1.000
_cell.angle_alpha   90.00
_cell.angle_beta   90.00
_cell.angle_gamma   90.00
#
_symmetry.space_group_name_H-M   'P 1'
#
loop_
_entity.id
_entity.type
_entity.pdbx_description
1 polymer ?
#
loop_
_entity_poly.entity_id
_entity_poly.type
_entity_poly.pdbx_seq_one_letter_code
_entity_poly.pdbx_strand_id
1 'polypeptide(L)'
;MDIAARYSEATASARIAAVPMSHVSIEVGHFYMNDLTNGEDRIRAQFREVKEYLDFIEAKVRRRYGRNTKVSTCFLVDDYFGPDTDPARIIGKLLAAAAECDMRIDYLAREEGCFEAPVYTDGVATGIRIPLAEMVSARVVPEPVQNTTGRRPPTDVSGWLCNGRRSSDDEPQQAMRLEKYRPAEEYGRREHSIFLDAQLWAPPTKKTRARPGQQRVWSCPFLASIWQLLRLGMLRYEGAAVAEPQEWDPAAGWPESWRDLPTVVRLNPEADPFSAFESMSILPHRYVEIEHAVRVILAHVKVDDAVIDEAIWSGVAEGVTVPRKVTERLGHVLLPGS
;
A
#
# COMPACT_ATOMS: atom_id res chain seq x y z
N MET A 1 16.78 -41.17 -34.05
CA MET A 1 15.81 -40.17 -33.53
C MET A 1 16.03 -40.11 -32.04
N ASP A 2 16.64 -39.00 -31.62
CA ASP A 2 17.02 -38.72 -30.24
C ASP A 2 15.80 -38.68 -29.32
N ILE A 3 15.85 -39.47 -28.25
CA ILE A 3 14.99 -39.30 -27.09
C ILE A 3 15.59 -38.14 -26.31
N ALA A 4 15.11 -36.93 -26.56
CA ALA A 4 15.49 -35.75 -25.80
C ALA A 4 15.06 -35.96 -24.33
N ALA A 5 16.03 -36.32 -23.48
CA ALA A 5 15.86 -36.30 -22.04
C ALA A 5 15.59 -34.85 -21.63
N ARG A 6 14.32 -34.54 -21.31
CA ARG A 6 13.96 -33.30 -20.65
C ARG A 6 14.45 -33.37 -19.22
N TYR A 7 15.57 -32.72 -18.97
CA TYR A 7 16.01 -32.39 -17.62
C TYR A 7 15.04 -31.33 -17.07
N SER A 8 14.25 -31.68 -16.06
CA SER A 8 13.52 -30.70 -15.25
C SER A 8 13.95 -30.90 -13.80
N GLU A 9 14.57 -29.90 -13.20
CA GLU A 9 14.80 -29.88 -11.75
C GLU A 9 13.44 -29.88 -11.05
N ALA A 10 13.03 -31.05 -10.56
CA ALA A 10 11.77 -31.28 -9.86
C ALA A 10 11.72 -30.67 -8.44
N THR A 11 12.67 -29.80 -8.09
CA THR A 11 12.86 -29.25 -6.73
C THR A 11 12.91 -27.73 -6.65
N ALA A 12 12.70 -27.00 -7.76
CA ALA A 12 12.81 -25.53 -7.79
C ALA A 12 11.47 -24.79 -7.94
N SER A 13 10.32 -25.41 -7.63
CA SER A 13 9.11 -24.62 -7.36
C SER A 13 9.21 -24.12 -5.91
N ALA A 14 9.76 -22.92 -5.71
CA ALA A 14 9.68 -22.25 -4.42
C ALA A 14 8.20 -22.26 -3.99
N ARG A 15 7.89 -22.99 -2.91
CA ARG A 15 6.52 -23.08 -2.42
C ARG A 15 6.13 -21.69 -1.92
N ILE A 16 5.19 -21.05 -2.60
CA ILE A 16 4.64 -19.79 -2.15
C ILE A 16 3.90 -20.04 -0.83
N ALA A 17 4.32 -19.31 0.21
CA ALA A 17 3.66 -19.35 1.49
C ALA A 17 2.23 -18.80 1.36
N ALA A 18 1.25 -19.57 1.84
CA ALA A 18 -0.10 -19.06 2.07
C ALA A 18 -0.05 -18.06 3.24
N VAL A 19 -0.86 -17.01 3.16
CA VAL A 19 -1.00 -16.03 4.25
C VAL A 19 -2.40 -16.15 4.85
N PRO A 20 -2.56 -16.05 6.18
CA PRO A 20 -3.89 -16.00 6.78
C PRO A 20 -4.68 -14.79 6.28
N MET A 21 -5.94 -14.99 5.91
CA MET A 21 -6.78 -13.96 5.29
C MET A 21 -8.02 -13.64 6.12
N SER A 22 -8.26 -12.35 6.32
CA SER A 22 -9.55 -11.77 6.70
C SER A 22 -10.44 -11.58 5.47
N HIS A 23 -11.74 -11.39 5.69
CA HIS A 23 -12.64 -11.01 4.62
C HIS A 23 -12.36 -9.57 4.17
N VAL A 24 -12.20 -8.67 5.15
CA VAL A 24 -11.90 -7.27 4.92
C VAL A 24 -10.86 -6.79 5.94
N SER A 25 -9.82 -6.13 5.46
CA SER A 25 -8.94 -5.29 6.29
C SER A 25 -9.46 -3.87 6.19
N ILE A 26 -9.65 -3.15 7.32
CA ILE A 26 -10.18 -1.78 7.34
C ILE A 26 -9.13 -0.82 7.92
N GLU A 27 -8.71 0.17 7.15
CA GLU A 27 -7.86 1.25 7.63
C GLU A 27 -8.73 2.34 8.26
N VAL A 28 -8.53 2.55 9.56
CA VAL A 28 -9.38 3.38 10.42
C VAL A 28 -8.81 4.79 10.63
N GLY A 29 -8.11 5.28 9.61
CA GLY A 29 -7.62 6.65 9.55
C GLY A 29 -6.17 6.74 9.10
N HIS A 30 -5.85 7.93 8.62
CA HIS A 30 -4.51 8.34 8.23
C HIS A 30 -4.33 9.78 8.69
N PHE A 31 -3.34 10.02 9.54
CA PHE A 31 -2.97 11.35 10.02
C PHE A 31 -1.62 11.72 9.42
N TYR A 32 -1.46 12.97 8.97
CA TYR A 32 -0.11 13.46 8.75
C TYR A 32 0.63 13.49 10.09
N MET A 33 1.95 13.29 10.08
CA MET A 33 2.74 13.38 11.30
C MET A 33 2.56 14.74 12.03
N ASN A 34 2.31 15.81 11.29
CA ASN A 34 1.99 17.12 11.85
C ASN A 34 0.67 17.12 12.65
N ASP A 35 -0.31 16.29 12.27
CA ASP A 35 -1.57 16.17 13.00
C ASP A 35 -1.37 15.36 14.29
N LEU A 36 -0.52 14.33 14.26
CA LEU A 36 -0.19 13.51 15.43
C LEU A 36 0.66 14.27 16.47
N THR A 37 1.48 15.22 16.01
CA THR A 37 2.28 16.07 16.89
C THR A 37 1.47 17.21 17.52
N ASN A 38 0.43 17.70 16.84
CA ASN A 38 -0.34 18.89 17.23
C ASN A 38 -1.79 18.57 17.66
N GLY A 39 -1.97 18.32 18.95
CA GLY A 39 -3.27 18.35 19.62
C GLY A 39 -4.09 17.05 19.51
N GLU A 40 -4.44 16.48 20.66
CA GLU A 40 -5.22 15.24 20.75
C GLU A 40 -6.70 15.43 20.37
N ASP A 41 -7.23 16.65 20.48
CA ASP A 41 -8.64 16.93 20.20
C ASP A 41 -9.01 16.68 18.73
N ARG A 42 -8.10 16.98 17.80
CA ARG A 42 -8.29 16.70 16.38
C ARG A 42 -8.27 15.20 16.11
N ILE A 43 -7.39 14.46 16.80
CA ILE A 43 -7.31 12.99 16.70
C ILE A 43 -8.64 12.38 17.18
N ARG A 44 -9.12 12.80 18.36
CA ARG A 44 -10.41 12.37 18.93
C ARG A 44 -11.59 12.70 18.02
N ALA A 45 -11.62 13.91 17.45
CA ALA A 45 -12.70 14.33 16.56
C ALA A 45 -12.77 13.43 15.32
N GLN A 46 -11.64 13.17 14.67
CA GLN A 46 -11.58 12.29 13.52
C GLN A 46 -11.91 10.84 13.89
N PHE A 47 -11.45 10.32 15.04
CA PHE A 47 -11.82 8.96 15.46
C PHE A 47 -13.30 8.79 15.74
N ARG A 48 -13.97 9.78 16.35
CA ARG A 48 -15.43 9.73 16.53
C ARG A 48 -16.15 9.63 15.20
N GLU A 49 -15.74 10.42 14.21
CA GLU A 49 -16.32 10.36 12.87
C GLU A 49 -16.06 9.01 12.20
N VAL A 50 -14.80 8.56 12.18
CA VAL A 50 -14.42 7.27 11.57
C VAL A 50 -15.15 6.10 12.23
N LYS A 51 -15.43 6.16 13.54
CA LYS A 51 -16.08 5.08 14.28
C LYS A 51 -17.47 4.78 13.74
N GLU A 52 -18.24 5.81 13.40
CA GLU A 52 -19.58 5.64 12.83
C GLU A 52 -19.55 4.87 11.50
N TYR A 53 -18.56 5.18 10.66
CA TYR A 53 -18.36 4.48 9.39
C TYR A 53 -17.83 3.07 9.58
N LEU A 54 -16.91 2.87 10.53
CA LEU A 54 -16.39 1.54 10.88
C LEU A 54 -17.54 0.62 11.29
N ASP A 55 -18.38 1.05 12.23
CA ASP A 55 -19.53 0.27 12.69
C ASP A 55 -20.48 -0.09 11.55
N PHE A 56 -20.75 0.86 10.66
CA PHE A 56 -21.56 0.64 9.47
C PHE A 56 -20.94 -0.38 8.51
N ILE A 57 -19.64 -0.24 8.21
CA ILE A 57 -18.92 -1.15 7.31
C ILE A 57 -18.90 -2.54 7.91
N GLU A 58 -18.54 -2.71 9.18
CA GLU A 58 -18.53 -4.01 9.83
C GLU A 58 -19.91 -4.68 9.82
N ALA A 59 -20.98 -3.93 10.10
CA ALA A 59 -22.34 -4.45 10.00
C ALA A 59 -22.68 -4.92 8.58
N LYS A 60 -22.25 -4.19 7.55
CA LYS A 60 -22.43 -4.56 6.14
C LYS A 60 -21.63 -5.82 5.78
N VAL A 61 -20.38 -5.90 6.21
CA VAL A 61 -19.50 -7.05 5.95
C VAL A 61 -20.03 -8.30 6.65
N ARG A 62 -20.46 -8.19 7.92
CA ARG A 62 -21.14 -9.29 8.66
C ARG A 62 -22.41 -9.78 7.97
N ARG A 63 -23.19 -8.88 7.37
CA ARG A 63 -24.38 -9.28 6.57
C ARG A 63 -24.00 -10.00 5.27
N ARG A 64 -22.86 -9.65 4.66
CA ARG A 64 -22.38 -10.25 3.41
C ARG A 64 -21.79 -11.64 3.61
N TYR A 65 -21.00 -11.85 4.67
CA TYR A 65 -20.23 -13.08 4.88
C TYR A 65 -20.71 -13.94 6.08
N GLY A 66 -21.66 -13.44 6.87
CA GLY A 66 -22.29 -14.21 7.95
C GLY A 66 -21.58 -14.13 9.30
N ARG A 67 -21.87 -15.07 10.20
CA ARG A 67 -21.46 -14.99 11.61
C ARG A 67 -19.96 -15.18 11.86
N ASN A 68 -19.26 -15.86 10.96
CA ASN A 68 -17.82 -16.13 11.05
C ASN A 68 -17.01 -15.14 10.21
N THR A 69 -17.55 -13.94 9.99
CA THR A 69 -16.85 -12.89 9.25
C THR A 69 -15.60 -12.47 10.01
N LYS A 70 -14.47 -12.54 9.32
CA LYS A 70 -13.17 -12.06 9.79
C LYS A 70 -12.92 -10.62 9.31
N VAL A 71 -12.77 -9.68 10.23
CA VAL A 71 -12.50 -8.27 9.95
C VAL A 71 -11.40 -7.75 10.87
N SER A 72 -10.28 -7.35 10.26
CA SER A 72 -9.18 -6.68 10.95
C SER A 72 -9.24 -5.17 10.73
N THR A 73 -8.85 -4.40 11.75
CA THR A 73 -8.62 -2.96 11.61
C THR A 73 -7.14 -2.61 11.68
N CYS A 74 -6.72 -1.59 10.93
CA CYS A 74 -5.34 -1.15 10.94
C CYS A 74 -5.21 0.37 10.91
N PHE A 75 -4.10 0.86 11.43
CA PHE A 75 -3.71 2.26 11.36
C PHE A 75 -2.28 2.36 10.81
N LEU A 76 -2.07 3.14 9.74
CA LEU A 76 -0.75 3.40 9.18
C LEU A 76 -0.20 4.72 9.71
N VAL A 77 0.95 4.69 10.38
CA VAL A 77 1.66 5.90 10.80
C VAL A 77 2.66 6.34 9.74
N ASP A 78 2.58 7.62 9.35
CA ASP A 78 3.54 8.28 8.45
C ASP A 78 4.83 8.64 9.21
N ASP A 79 5.63 7.63 9.49
CA ASP A 79 6.97 7.81 10.05
C ASP A 79 8.05 7.98 8.99
N TYR A 80 7.72 7.74 7.71
CA TYR A 80 8.65 7.91 6.59
C TYR A 80 8.95 9.38 6.32
N PHE A 81 7.93 10.25 6.36
CA PHE A 81 8.12 11.70 6.21
C PHE A 81 8.35 12.41 7.55
N GLY A 82 8.18 11.70 8.68
CA GLY A 82 8.38 12.21 10.04
C GLY A 82 9.30 11.38 10.97
N PRO A 83 10.50 10.95 10.53
CA PRO A 83 11.30 9.95 11.25
C PRO A 83 11.95 10.47 12.55
N ASP A 84 12.00 11.79 12.75
CA ASP A 84 12.64 12.43 13.92
C ASP A 84 11.66 12.67 15.08
N THR A 85 10.42 12.18 14.96
CA THR A 85 9.43 12.26 16.04
C THR A 85 9.61 11.11 17.03
N ASP A 86 9.14 11.30 18.27
CA ASP A 86 9.19 10.30 19.33
C ASP A 86 8.03 9.29 19.16
N PRO A 87 8.29 8.03 18.73
CA PRO A 87 7.27 7.02 18.58
C PRO A 87 6.51 6.71 19.86
N ALA A 88 7.15 6.68 21.02
CA ALA A 88 6.48 6.38 22.28
C ALA A 88 5.41 7.43 22.60
N ARG A 89 5.73 8.70 22.38
CA ARG A 89 4.78 9.80 22.54
C ARG A 89 3.67 9.75 21.49
N ILE A 90 4.00 9.52 20.22
CA ILE A 90 3.03 9.54 19.12
C ILE A 90 2.05 8.37 19.25
N ILE A 91 2.55 7.14 19.40
CA ILE A 91 1.74 5.94 19.53
C ILE A 91 0.92 5.97 20.81
N GLY A 92 1.52 6.37 21.94
CA GLY A 92 0.81 6.51 23.21
C GLY A 92 -0.41 7.42 23.10
N LYS A 93 -0.25 8.60 22.49
CA LYS A 93 -1.36 9.54 22.25
C LYS A 93 -2.42 8.97 21.32
N LEU A 94 -1.99 8.36 20.21
CA LEU A 94 -2.88 7.76 19.22
C LEU A 94 -3.76 6.68 19.86
N LEU A 95 -3.16 5.73 20.58
CA LEU A 95 -3.87 4.62 21.18
C LEU A 95 -4.75 5.05 22.36
N ALA A 96 -4.32 6.04 23.15
CA ALA A 96 -5.16 6.64 24.18
C ALA A 96 -6.42 7.29 23.59
N ALA A 97 -6.26 8.13 22.55
CA ALA A 97 -7.38 8.76 21.86
C ALA A 97 -8.31 7.72 21.20
N ALA A 98 -7.75 6.65 20.63
CA ALA A 98 -8.52 5.56 20.07
C ALA A 98 -9.37 4.87 21.14
N ALA A 99 -8.77 4.52 22.28
CA ALA A 99 -9.48 3.91 23.41
C ALA A 99 -10.60 4.81 23.96
N GLU A 100 -10.34 6.11 24.12
CA GLU A 100 -11.36 7.08 24.55
C GLU A 100 -12.55 7.20 23.59
N CYS A 101 -12.34 6.92 22.30
CA CYS A 101 -13.36 6.98 21.26
C CYS A 101 -13.96 5.61 20.90
N ASP A 102 -13.63 4.55 21.64
CA ASP A 102 -14.00 3.15 21.31
C ASP A 102 -13.54 2.72 19.90
N MET A 103 -12.46 3.34 19.39
CA MET A 103 -11.89 3.01 18.09
C MET A 103 -10.99 1.79 18.19
N ARG A 104 -11.44 0.66 17.61
CA ARG A 104 -10.63 -0.56 17.53
C ARG A 104 -9.50 -0.40 16.53
N ILE A 105 -8.26 -0.60 16.96
CA ILE A 105 -7.08 -0.72 16.11
C ILE A 105 -6.43 -2.07 16.41
N ASP A 106 -6.61 -3.05 15.53
CA ASP A 106 -6.02 -4.38 15.69
C ASP A 106 -4.53 -4.40 15.34
N TYR A 107 -4.14 -3.59 14.34
CA TYR A 107 -2.78 -3.51 13.81
C TYR A 107 -2.29 -2.07 13.66
N LEU A 108 -1.07 -1.79 14.14
CA LEU A 108 -0.35 -0.56 13.85
C LEU A 108 0.73 -0.85 12.82
N ALA A 109 0.70 -0.16 11.69
CA ALA A 109 1.69 -0.32 10.64
C ALA A 109 2.50 0.96 10.42
N ARG A 110 3.72 0.82 9.93
CA ARG A 110 4.63 1.93 9.61
C ARG A 110 4.71 2.17 8.11
N GLU A 111 4.61 3.43 7.68
CA GLU A 111 4.83 3.80 6.28
C GLU A 111 6.28 3.53 5.85
N GLU A 112 7.26 3.74 6.74
CA GLU A 112 8.65 3.34 6.47
C GLU A 112 8.77 1.82 6.24
N GLY A 113 7.89 1.04 6.86
CA GLY A 113 7.79 -0.39 6.65
C GLY A 113 7.35 -0.79 5.24
N CYS A 114 6.80 0.14 4.44
CA CYS A 114 6.55 -0.03 3.00
C CYS A 114 7.77 0.30 2.13
N PHE A 115 8.75 1.04 2.68
CA PHE A 115 10.05 1.24 2.04
C PHE A 115 10.94 0.01 2.25
N GLU A 116 11.15 -0.38 3.51
CA GLU A 116 11.95 -1.53 3.91
C GLU A 116 11.30 -2.28 5.07
N ALA A 117 11.18 -3.60 4.96
CA ALA A 117 10.62 -4.42 6.03
C ALA A 117 11.71 -5.25 6.73
N PRO A 118 11.89 -5.13 8.07
CA PRO A 118 12.74 -6.05 8.81
C PRO A 118 12.20 -7.48 8.75
N VAL A 119 13.12 -8.44 8.71
CA VAL A 119 12.81 -9.88 8.73
C VAL A 119 12.93 -10.41 10.16
N TYR A 120 11.95 -11.20 10.58
CA TYR A 120 11.90 -11.84 11.89
C TYR A 120 11.99 -13.36 11.75
N THR A 121 12.60 -14.00 12.74
CA THR A 121 12.54 -15.45 12.94
C THR A 121 12.14 -15.69 14.38
N ASP A 122 11.03 -16.41 14.60
CA ASP A 122 10.48 -16.68 15.92
C ASP A 122 10.29 -15.42 16.79
N GLY A 123 9.83 -14.33 16.16
CA GLY A 123 9.61 -13.03 16.82
C GLY A 123 10.87 -12.18 17.04
N VAL A 124 12.05 -12.67 16.62
CA VAL A 124 13.33 -11.96 16.80
C VAL A 124 13.82 -11.38 15.48
N ALA A 125 14.17 -10.09 15.47
CA ALA A 125 14.70 -9.42 14.29
C ALA A 125 16.05 -10.02 13.87
N THR A 126 16.16 -10.40 12.60
CA THR A 126 17.36 -11.04 12.03
C THR A 126 18.46 -10.04 11.62
N GLY A 127 18.14 -8.74 11.63
CA GLY A 127 18.99 -7.68 11.07
C GLY A 127 18.90 -7.55 9.54
N ILE A 128 18.29 -8.51 8.85
CA ILE A 128 18.01 -8.44 7.42
C ILE A 128 16.79 -7.54 7.20
N ARG A 129 16.85 -6.70 6.14
CA ARG A 129 15.72 -5.89 5.69
C ARG A 129 15.43 -6.15 4.23
N ILE A 130 14.16 -6.37 3.91
CA ILE A 130 13.68 -6.56 2.55
C ILE A 130 13.42 -5.17 1.94
N PRO A 131 14.04 -4.81 0.81
CA PRO A 131 13.84 -3.51 0.16
C PRO A 131 12.52 -3.50 -0.63
N LEU A 132 11.39 -3.43 0.08
CA LEU A 132 10.06 -3.59 -0.49
C LEU A 132 9.77 -2.58 -1.60
N ALA A 133 10.12 -1.30 -1.44
CA ALA A 133 9.87 -0.30 -2.46
C ALA A 133 10.67 -0.53 -3.75
N GLU A 134 11.94 -0.94 -3.64
CA GLU A 134 12.74 -1.32 -4.80
C GLU A 134 12.16 -2.57 -5.48
N MET A 135 11.78 -3.57 -4.68
CA MET A 135 11.17 -4.81 -5.15
C MET A 135 9.87 -4.56 -5.94
N VAL A 136 8.99 -3.69 -5.42
CA VAL A 136 7.74 -3.34 -6.09
C VAL A 136 8.00 -2.43 -7.29
N SER A 137 8.93 -1.49 -7.20
CA SER A 137 9.29 -0.59 -8.32
C SER A 137 9.80 -1.39 -9.51
N ALA A 138 10.57 -2.46 -9.29
CA ALA A 138 11.06 -3.35 -10.34
C ALA A 138 9.93 -4.16 -11.03
N ARG A 139 8.74 -4.20 -10.44
CA ARG A 139 7.54 -4.87 -10.99
C ARG A 139 6.55 -3.90 -11.64
N VAL A 140 6.84 -2.60 -11.63
CA VAL A 140 6.04 -1.61 -12.35
C VAL A 140 6.32 -1.79 -13.85
N VAL A 141 5.30 -2.23 -14.59
CA VAL A 141 5.34 -2.38 -16.04
C VAL A 141 4.73 -1.13 -16.65
N PRO A 142 5.52 -0.22 -17.26
CA PRO A 142 4.96 0.94 -17.93
C PRO A 142 4.14 0.49 -19.15
N GLU A 143 3.00 1.13 -19.38
CA GLU A 143 2.22 0.86 -20.57
C GLU A 143 2.96 1.37 -21.82
N PRO A 144 3.11 0.56 -22.88
CA PRO A 144 3.85 0.96 -24.07
C PRO A 144 3.11 2.07 -24.81
N VAL A 145 3.73 3.25 -24.87
CA VAL A 145 3.19 4.38 -25.64
C VAL A 145 3.35 4.10 -27.14
N GLN A 146 2.24 3.88 -27.83
CA GLN A 146 2.24 3.75 -29.29
C GLN A 146 2.79 5.03 -29.94
N ASN A 147 3.68 4.89 -30.92
CA ASN A 147 4.31 6.01 -31.64
C ASN A 147 5.08 6.98 -30.71
N THR A 148 5.70 6.48 -29.65
CA THR A 148 6.59 7.28 -28.80
C THR A 148 7.79 7.80 -29.59
N THR A 149 8.16 9.06 -29.35
CA THR A 149 9.40 9.67 -29.86
C THR A 149 10.62 9.34 -29.00
N GLY A 150 10.43 8.59 -27.90
CA GLY A 150 11.49 8.31 -26.92
C GLY A 150 11.89 9.51 -26.05
N ARG A 151 11.19 10.66 -26.18
CA ARG A 151 11.51 11.89 -25.42
C ARG A 151 11.28 11.74 -23.91
N ARG A 152 10.24 11.01 -23.51
CA ARG A 152 9.99 10.70 -22.10
C ARG A 152 10.90 9.54 -21.69
N PRO A 153 11.78 9.70 -20.69
CA PRO A 153 12.56 8.58 -20.18
C PRO A 153 11.64 7.49 -19.64
N PRO A 154 12.08 6.22 -19.67
CA PRO A 154 11.38 5.12 -19.01
C PRO A 154 11.03 5.42 -17.55
N THR A 155 9.98 4.77 -17.01
CA THR A 155 9.47 5.01 -15.65
C THR A 155 10.51 4.71 -14.56
N ASP A 156 11.34 3.69 -14.75
CA ASP A 156 12.44 3.29 -13.85
C ASP A 156 13.60 4.31 -13.82
N VAL A 157 13.73 5.12 -14.87
CA VAL A 157 14.73 6.20 -14.99
C VAL A 157 14.17 7.55 -14.52
N SER A 158 12.95 7.88 -14.92
CA SER A 158 12.33 9.17 -14.59
C SER A 158 11.78 9.23 -13.17
N GLY A 159 11.31 8.10 -12.64
CA GLY A 159 10.53 8.05 -11.41
C GLY A 159 9.09 8.53 -11.57
N TRP A 160 8.56 8.58 -12.81
CA TRP A 160 7.19 8.99 -13.10
C TRP A 160 6.43 7.94 -13.90
N LEU A 161 5.19 7.67 -13.49
CA LEU A 161 4.26 6.74 -14.13
C LEU A 161 3.06 7.52 -14.65
N CYS A 162 2.69 7.31 -15.91
CA CYS A 162 1.45 7.90 -16.45
C CYS A 162 0.54 6.81 -17.00
N ASN A 163 -0.77 7.07 -16.98
CA ASN A 163 -1.80 6.19 -17.54
C ASN A 163 -2.18 6.53 -18.99
N GLY A 164 -1.36 7.30 -19.71
CA GLY A 164 -1.79 7.86 -20.98
C GLY A 164 -0.74 8.64 -21.76
N ARG A 165 -1.22 9.36 -22.76
CA ARG A 165 -0.48 10.33 -23.57
C ARG A 165 -0.85 11.75 -23.15
N ARG A 166 0.15 12.60 -22.93
CA ARG A 166 -0.01 14.02 -22.61
C ARG A 166 -0.59 14.82 -23.80
N SER A 167 -1.15 16.01 -23.53
CA SER A 167 -1.54 16.94 -24.58
C SER A 167 -0.35 17.34 -25.45
N SER A 168 -0.62 17.80 -26.68
CA SER A 168 0.41 18.23 -27.63
C SER A 168 1.00 19.61 -27.34
N ASP A 169 0.65 20.27 -26.22
CA ASP A 169 1.10 21.63 -25.91
C ASP A 169 2.63 21.75 -25.84
N ASP A 170 3.28 20.68 -25.36
CA ASP A 170 4.73 20.61 -25.20
C ASP A 170 5.43 19.94 -26.40
N GLU A 171 4.71 19.54 -27.46
CA GLU A 171 5.31 18.94 -28.65
C GLU A 171 6.05 19.99 -29.49
N PRO A 172 7.27 19.70 -29.99
CA PRO A 172 8.04 20.65 -30.76
C PRO A 172 7.28 21.03 -32.04
N GLN A 173 6.82 22.28 -32.11
CA GLN A 173 6.14 22.79 -33.30
C GLN A 173 7.15 22.93 -34.44
N GLN A 174 6.85 22.30 -35.58
CA GLN A 174 7.55 22.67 -36.82
C GLN A 174 7.08 24.06 -37.24
N ALA A 175 8.01 25.01 -37.41
CA ALA A 175 7.70 26.41 -37.72
C ALA A 175 6.82 26.61 -38.99
N MET A 176 6.72 25.60 -39.85
CA MET A 176 5.94 25.61 -41.09
C MET A 176 4.62 24.82 -41.01
N ARG A 177 4.30 24.20 -39.87
CA ARG A 177 3.05 23.46 -39.65
C ARG A 177 2.49 23.78 -38.26
N LEU A 178 1.38 24.50 -38.24
CA LEU A 178 0.52 24.59 -37.06
C LEU A 178 -0.16 23.23 -36.87
N GLU A 179 0.44 22.37 -36.05
CA GLU A 179 -0.24 21.15 -35.63
C GLU A 179 -1.47 21.51 -34.79
N LYS A 180 -2.59 20.83 -35.06
CA LYS A 180 -3.82 21.03 -34.29
C LYS A 180 -3.61 20.52 -32.86
N TYR A 181 -4.13 21.26 -31.89
CA TYR A 181 -4.14 20.83 -30.49
C TYR A 181 -4.71 19.42 -30.37
N ARG A 182 -3.99 18.56 -29.66
CA ARG A 182 -4.40 17.22 -29.30
C ARG A 182 -4.51 17.14 -27.78
N PRO A 183 -5.70 16.85 -27.23
CA PRO A 183 -5.87 16.72 -25.78
C PRO A 183 -5.12 15.51 -25.24
N ALA A 184 -4.91 15.50 -23.92
CA ALA A 184 -4.40 14.33 -23.23
C ALA A 184 -5.37 13.15 -23.37
N GLU A 185 -4.82 11.94 -23.42
CA GLU A 185 -5.54 10.70 -23.68
C GLU A 185 -5.12 9.63 -22.67
N GLU A 186 -6.08 9.12 -21.91
CA GLU A 186 -5.93 7.94 -21.08
C GLU A 186 -5.94 6.67 -21.94
N TYR A 187 -5.05 5.73 -21.63
CA TYR A 187 -5.00 4.44 -22.30
C TYR A 187 -6.19 3.57 -21.90
N GLY A 188 -6.74 2.83 -22.88
CA GLY A 188 -7.93 2.01 -22.65
C GLY A 188 -9.21 2.79 -22.34
N ARG A 189 -9.23 4.11 -22.61
CA ARG A 189 -10.40 4.96 -22.39
C ARG A 189 -11.65 4.46 -23.12
N ARG A 190 -12.81 4.78 -22.54
CA ARG A 190 -14.12 4.60 -23.19
C ARG A 190 -14.64 5.95 -23.70
N GLU A 191 -15.55 6.57 -22.97
CA GLU A 191 -16.29 7.78 -23.39
C GLU A 191 -15.64 9.11 -22.92
N HIS A 192 -14.63 9.05 -22.05
CA HIS A 192 -13.92 10.21 -21.50
C HIS A 192 -12.45 9.86 -21.25
N SER A 193 -11.63 10.85 -20.91
CA SER A 193 -10.20 10.68 -20.70
C SER A 193 -9.76 11.39 -19.43
N ILE A 194 -9.15 10.68 -18.49
CA ILE A 194 -8.52 11.27 -17.31
C ILE A 194 -7.03 10.92 -17.36
N PHE A 195 -6.21 11.92 -17.65
CA PHE A 195 -4.75 11.75 -17.69
C PHE A 195 -4.13 12.06 -16.32
N LEU A 196 -3.33 11.14 -15.80
CA LEU A 196 -2.55 11.28 -14.58
C LEU A 196 -1.08 10.97 -14.84
N ASP A 197 -0.20 11.81 -14.28
CA ASP A 197 1.24 11.55 -14.20
C ASP A 197 1.62 11.56 -12.72
N ALA A 198 1.92 10.38 -12.18
CA ALA A 198 2.19 10.14 -10.77
C ALA A 198 3.69 9.94 -10.56
N GLN A 199 4.26 10.72 -9.64
CA GLN A 199 5.62 10.48 -9.18
C GLN A 199 5.66 9.20 -8.35
N LEU A 200 6.61 8.31 -8.64
CA LEU A 200 6.93 7.14 -7.83
C LEU A 200 8.04 7.47 -6.84
N TRP A 201 9.07 8.17 -7.31
CA TRP A 201 10.21 8.60 -6.52
C TRP A 201 10.86 9.86 -7.10
N ALA A 202 11.71 10.50 -6.28
CA ALA A 202 12.57 11.61 -6.68
C ALA A 202 14.00 11.36 -6.21
N PRO A 203 15.03 11.92 -6.89
CA PRO A 203 16.37 11.91 -6.34
C PRO A 203 16.43 12.73 -5.04
N PRO A 204 17.26 12.34 -4.07
CA PRO A 204 17.52 13.14 -2.89
C PRO A 204 17.96 14.57 -3.22
N THR A 205 17.40 15.53 -2.51
CA THR A 205 17.80 16.93 -2.48
C THR A 205 18.18 17.33 -1.05
N LYS A 206 18.79 18.52 -0.87
CA LYS A 206 19.04 19.09 0.46
C LYS A 206 17.77 19.27 1.30
N LYS A 207 16.58 19.31 0.67
CA LYS A 207 15.28 19.50 1.33
C LYS A 207 14.58 18.18 1.65
N THR A 208 14.96 17.09 1.00
CA THR A 208 14.37 15.77 1.26
C THR A 208 15.20 15.05 2.31
N ARG A 209 14.54 14.43 3.30
CA ARG A 209 15.19 13.65 4.36
C ARG A 209 15.57 12.25 3.88
N ALA A 210 16.44 12.17 2.88
CA ALA A 210 16.98 10.90 2.41
C ALA A 210 18.07 10.40 3.36
N ARG A 211 18.14 9.08 3.56
CA ARG A 211 19.21 8.43 4.31
C ARG A 211 20.55 8.54 3.57
N PRO A 212 21.69 8.51 4.28
CA PRO A 212 23.00 8.40 3.63
C PRO A 212 23.04 7.22 2.64
N GLY A 213 23.43 7.49 1.41
CA GLY A 213 23.51 6.48 0.33
C GLY A 213 22.17 6.15 -0.36
N GLN A 214 21.04 6.67 0.12
CA GLN A 214 19.75 6.51 -0.55
C GLN A 214 19.76 7.26 -1.89
N GLN A 215 19.39 6.58 -2.97
CA GLN A 215 19.36 7.18 -4.32
C GLN A 215 17.96 7.66 -4.73
N ARG A 216 16.92 7.20 -4.03
CA ARG A 216 15.51 7.47 -4.34
C ARG A 216 14.74 7.78 -3.07
N VAL A 217 14.02 8.90 -3.06
CA VAL A 217 13.02 9.23 -2.05
C VAL A 217 11.67 8.84 -2.63
N TRP A 218 10.99 7.89 -1.98
CA TRP A 218 9.72 7.36 -2.45
C TRP A 218 8.59 8.33 -2.16
N SER A 219 7.63 8.40 -3.06
CA SER A 219 6.44 9.23 -2.89
C SER A 219 5.41 8.53 -2.00
N CYS A 220 4.57 9.32 -1.32
CA CYS A 220 3.42 8.82 -0.56
C CYS A 220 2.50 7.91 -1.38
N PRO A 221 2.02 8.27 -2.60
CA PRO A 221 1.14 7.36 -3.36
C PRO A 221 1.82 6.04 -3.75
N PHE A 222 3.15 6.02 -3.92
CA PHE A 222 3.87 4.77 -4.16
C PHE A 222 3.95 3.90 -2.91
N LEU A 223 4.29 4.47 -1.75
CA LEU A 223 4.31 3.74 -0.48
C LEU A 223 2.89 3.26 -0.08
N ALA A 224 1.86 4.08 -0.30
CA ALA A 224 0.47 3.70 -0.12
C ALA A 224 0.05 2.56 -1.06
N SER A 225 0.60 2.48 -2.28
CA SER A 225 0.37 1.33 -3.17
C SER A 225 0.96 0.04 -2.59
N ILE A 226 2.17 0.12 -2.03
CA ILE A 226 2.81 -1.03 -1.35
C ILE A 226 2.00 -1.43 -0.12
N TRP A 227 1.50 -0.45 0.65
CA TRP A 227 0.63 -0.68 1.79
C TRP A 227 -0.62 -1.48 1.43
N GLN A 228 -1.29 -1.13 0.32
CA GLN A 228 -2.43 -1.91 -0.17
C GLN A 228 -2.03 -3.34 -0.57
N LEU A 229 -0.85 -3.53 -1.18
CA LEU A 229 -0.35 -4.87 -1.51
C LEU A 229 -0.05 -5.70 -0.24
N LEU A 230 0.46 -5.10 0.83
CA LEU A 230 0.67 -5.77 2.11
C LEU A 230 -0.65 -6.18 2.76
N ARG A 231 -1.63 -5.26 2.83
CA ARG A 231 -2.97 -5.54 3.36
C ARG A 231 -3.72 -6.59 2.55
N LEU A 232 -3.44 -6.73 1.26
CA LEU A 232 -4.02 -7.77 0.42
C LEU A 232 -3.19 -9.07 0.41
N GLY A 233 -2.04 -9.11 1.12
CA GLY A 233 -1.17 -10.29 1.16
C GLY A 233 -0.50 -10.61 -0.17
N MET A 234 -0.26 -9.62 -1.03
CA MET A 234 0.16 -9.80 -2.43
C MET A 234 1.68 -9.80 -2.65
N LEU A 235 2.47 -9.60 -1.59
CA LEU A 235 3.93 -9.55 -1.68
C LEU A 235 4.56 -10.81 -1.09
N ARG A 236 5.60 -11.31 -1.77
CA ARG A 236 6.47 -12.39 -1.29
C ARG A 236 7.93 -12.03 -1.54
N TYR A 237 8.79 -12.47 -0.62
CA TYR A 237 10.24 -12.42 -0.81
C TYR A 237 10.76 -13.85 -0.72
N GLU A 238 11.36 -14.33 -1.81
CA GLU A 238 11.83 -15.73 -1.94
C GLU A 238 10.73 -16.77 -1.63
N GLY A 239 9.48 -16.44 -1.95
CA GLY A 239 8.30 -17.29 -1.69
C GLY A 239 7.70 -17.15 -0.27
N ALA A 240 8.39 -16.52 0.67
CA ALA A 240 7.89 -16.27 2.03
C ALA A 240 7.03 -15.00 2.11
N ALA A 241 6.13 -14.96 3.08
CA ALA A 241 5.37 -13.76 3.41
C ALA A 241 6.32 -12.62 3.84
N VAL A 242 5.89 -11.37 3.65
CA VAL A 242 6.65 -10.19 4.06
C VAL A 242 5.81 -9.35 4.98
N ALA A 243 6.47 -8.61 5.88
CA ALA A 243 5.81 -7.76 6.87
C ALA A 243 4.77 -8.50 7.73
N GLU A 244 5.09 -9.75 8.12
CA GLU A 244 4.24 -10.51 9.03
C GLU A 244 4.06 -9.74 10.35
N PRO A 245 2.82 -9.58 10.85
CA PRO A 245 2.57 -8.87 12.09
C PRO A 245 3.34 -9.48 13.25
N GLN A 246 4.05 -8.64 13.99
CA GLN A 246 4.75 -9.04 15.21
C GLN A 246 3.93 -8.65 16.43
N GLU A 247 3.92 -9.49 17.45
CA GLU A 247 3.35 -9.14 18.75
C GLU A 247 4.21 -8.05 19.41
N TRP A 248 3.57 -7.21 20.23
CA TRP A 248 4.26 -6.23 21.05
C TRP A 248 3.95 -6.46 22.50
N ASP A 249 4.98 -6.57 23.34
CA ASP A 249 4.82 -6.65 24.77
C ASP A 249 4.46 -5.27 25.33
N PRO A 250 3.23 -5.05 25.85
CA PRO A 250 2.85 -3.77 26.44
C PRO A 250 3.74 -3.39 27.64
N ALA A 251 4.35 -4.35 28.32
CA ALA A 251 5.23 -4.11 29.47
C ALA A 251 6.62 -3.60 29.06
N ALA A 252 7.06 -3.88 27.83
CA ALA A 252 8.34 -3.38 27.31
C ALA A 252 8.33 -1.87 27.02
N GLY A 253 7.14 -1.25 26.98
CA GLY A 253 6.96 0.13 26.53
C GLY A 253 7.15 0.28 25.02
N TRP A 254 6.97 1.48 24.49
CA TRP A 254 7.30 1.79 23.09
C TRP A 254 8.78 2.17 22.98
N PRO A 255 9.47 1.86 21.86
CA PRO A 255 10.87 2.20 21.71
C PRO A 255 11.03 3.72 21.52
N GLU A 256 12.27 4.23 21.58
CA GLU A 256 12.57 5.65 21.34
C GLU A 256 12.80 5.96 19.85
N SER A 257 13.00 4.94 19.03
CA SER A 257 13.29 5.06 17.60
C SER A 257 12.26 4.29 16.78
N TRP A 258 11.73 4.94 15.74
CA TRP A 258 10.82 4.28 14.81
C TRP A 258 11.42 3.00 14.25
N ARG A 259 12.73 2.97 13.96
CA ARG A 259 13.41 1.83 13.32
C ARG A 259 13.34 0.53 14.11
N ASP A 260 13.13 0.62 15.42
CA ASP A 260 13.07 -0.54 16.31
C ASP A 260 11.67 -1.17 16.34
N LEU A 261 10.68 -0.50 15.74
CA LEU A 261 9.34 -1.05 15.55
C LEU A 261 9.28 -1.96 14.31
N PRO A 262 8.55 -3.09 14.42
CA PRO A 262 8.14 -3.91 13.28
C PRO A 262 7.40 -3.10 12.20
N THR A 263 7.37 -3.63 10.96
CA THR A 263 6.54 -3.05 9.89
C THR A 263 5.06 -3.04 10.27
N VAL A 264 4.58 -4.15 10.86
CA VAL A 264 3.23 -4.27 11.40
C VAL A 264 3.33 -4.82 12.81
N VAL A 265 2.75 -4.10 13.75
CA VAL A 265 2.57 -4.49 15.14
C VAL A 265 1.14 -4.97 15.33
N ARG A 266 0.95 -6.16 15.89
CA ARG A 266 -0.35 -6.66 16.34
C ARG A 266 -0.63 -6.13 17.73
N LEU A 267 -1.60 -5.22 17.84
CA LEU A 267 -2.02 -4.61 19.10
C LEU A 267 -3.06 -5.46 19.84
N ASN A 268 -3.90 -6.15 19.08
CA ASN A 268 -4.94 -7.03 19.62
C ASN A 268 -4.57 -8.51 19.33
N PRO A 269 -4.26 -9.33 20.35
CA PRO A 269 -3.94 -10.74 20.17
C PRO A 269 -5.08 -11.55 19.52
N GLU A 270 -6.33 -11.15 19.77
CA GLU A 270 -7.54 -11.79 19.22
C GLU A 270 -7.92 -11.24 17.83
N ALA A 271 -7.06 -10.42 17.23
CA ALA A 271 -7.32 -9.86 15.92
C ALA A 271 -7.41 -10.95 14.84
N ASP A 272 -8.46 -10.84 14.02
CA ASP A 272 -8.52 -11.51 12.73
C ASP A 272 -7.29 -11.19 11.88
N PRO A 273 -6.89 -12.04 10.91
CA PRO A 273 -5.67 -11.84 10.14
C PRO A 273 -5.49 -10.44 9.54
N PHE A 274 -4.25 -9.96 9.52
CA PHE A 274 -3.89 -8.66 8.96
C PHE A 274 -4.20 -8.57 7.45
N SER A 275 -3.75 -9.55 6.67
CA SER A 275 -4.03 -9.61 5.24
C SER A 275 -5.49 -9.99 4.99
N ALA A 276 -6.08 -9.51 3.89
CA ALA A 276 -7.48 -9.70 3.59
C ALA A 276 -7.79 -9.82 2.09
N PHE A 277 -8.95 -10.41 1.77
CA PHE A 277 -9.40 -10.52 0.37
C PHE A 277 -9.80 -9.17 -0.24
N GLU A 278 -10.35 -8.28 0.58
CA GLU A 278 -10.69 -6.90 0.24
C GLU A 278 -10.03 -5.94 1.24
N SER A 279 -9.61 -4.77 0.79
CA SER A 279 -9.20 -3.67 1.68
C SER A 279 -10.21 -2.54 1.61
N MET A 280 -10.44 -1.88 2.75
CA MET A 280 -11.28 -0.70 2.86
C MET A 280 -10.49 0.39 3.58
N SER A 281 -10.45 1.61 3.07
CA SER A 281 -9.82 2.74 3.78
C SER A 281 -10.84 3.85 4.04
N ILE A 282 -10.94 4.28 5.30
CA ILE A 282 -11.76 5.42 5.71
C ILE A 282 -10.83 6.62 5.83
N LEU A 283 -10.91 7.54 4.87
CA LEU A 283 -9.93 8.60 4.68
C LEU A 283 -10.60 9.96 4.53
N PRO A 284 -9.92 11.05 4.93
CA PRO A 284 -10.34 12.40 4.57
C PRO A 284 -10.44 12.61 3.05
N HIS A 285 -11.38 13.44 2.59
CA HIS A 285 -11.59 13.70 1.15
C HIS A 285 -10.35 14.24 0.43
N ARG A 286 -9.44 14.92 1.14
CA ARG A 286 -8.16 15.40 0.58
C ARG A 286 -7.28 14.28 0.00
N TYR A 287 -7.48 13.02 0.39
CA TYR A 287 -6.72 11.88 -0.15
C TYR A 287 -7.23 11.39 -1.51
N VAL A 288 -8.31 11.95 -2.08
CA VAL A 288 -8.87 11.49 -3.36
C VAL A 288 -7.84 11.42 -4.50
N GLU A 289 -6.94 12.41 -4.58
CA GLU A 289 -5.89 12.45 -5.60
C GLU A 289 -4.82 11.38 -5.37
N ILE A 290 -4.47 11.14 -4.10
CA ILE A 290 -3.53 10.10 -3.69
C ILE A 290 -4.11 8.72 -4.01
N GLU A 291 -5.37 8.45 -3.65
CA GLU A 291 -6.01 7.16 -3.92
C GLU A 291 -6.22 6.90 -5.42
N HIS A 292 -6.44 7.96 -6.21
CA HIS A 292 -6.44 7.83 -7.66
C HIS A 292 -5.06 7.44 -8.20
N ALA A 293 -3.99 8.08 -7.71
CA ALA A 293 -2.62 7.71 -8.04
C ALA A 293 -2.28 6.27 -7.63
N VAL A 294 -2.71 5.84 -6.43
CA VAL A 294 -2.55 4.45 -5.95
C VAL A 294 -3.18 3.45 -6.93
N ARG A 295 -4.41 3.71 -7.38
CA ARG A 295 -5.08 2.84 -8.37
C ARG A 295 -4.33 2.78 -9.70
N VAL A 296 -3.83 3.91 -10.20
CA VAL A 296 -3.03 3.95 -11.43
C VAL A 296 -1.72 3.17 -11.25
N ILE A 297 -1.02 3.36 -10.14
CA ILE A 297 0.23 2.64 -9.83
C ILE A 297 -0.03 1.14 -9.76
N LEU A 298 -1.01 0.70 -8.98
CA LEU A 298 -1.34 -0.72 -8.83
C LEU A 298 -1.82 -1.39 -10.11
N ALA A 299 -2.46 -0.65 -11.02
CA ALA A 299 -2.81 -1.17 -12.34
C ALA A 299 -1.56 -1.52 -13.19
N HIS A 300 -0.41 -0.91 -12.89
CA HIS A 300 0.86 -1.16 -13.57
C HIS A 300 1.80 -2.09 -12.80
N VAL A 301 1.48 -2.48 -11.56
CA VAL A 301 2.31 -3.43 -10.80
C VAL A 301 1.97 -4.87 -11.21
N LYS A 302 2.95 -5.60 -11.75
CA LYS A 302 2.82 -7.04 -12.02
C LYS A 302 3.03 -7.83 -10.72
N VAL A 303 1.92 -8.24 -10.11
CA VAL A 303 1.92 -9.23 -9.02
C VAL A 303 2.10 -10.64 -9.61
N ASP A 304 2.77 -11.51 -8.86
CA ASP A 304 2.96 -12.91 -9.23
C ASP A 304 1.60 -13.63 -9.32
N ASP A 305 1.36 -14.30 -10.46
CA ASP A 305 0.09 -14.97 -10.72
C ASP A 305 -0.16 -16.10 -9.70
N ALA A 306 0.88 -16.75 -9.20
CA ALA A 306 0.74 -17.81 -8.22
C ALA A 306 0.39 -17.28 -6.81
N VAL A 307 0.73 -16.03 -6.49
CA VAL A 307 0.23 -15.34 -5.26
C VAL A 307 -1.24 -14.96 -5.42
N ILE A 308 -1.63 -14.48 -6.61
CA ILE A 308 -3.04 -14.17 -6.91
C ILE A 308 -3.90 -15.44 -6.83
N ASP A 309 -3.43 -16.54 -7.41
CA ASP A 309 -4.14 -17.82 -7.44
C ASP A 309 -4.29 -18.43 -6.04
N GLU A 310 -3.27 -18.31 -5.19
CA GLU A 310 -3.35 -18.70 -3.78
C GLU A 310 -4.47 -17.93 -3.05
N ALA A 311 -4.50 -16.60 -3.16
CA ALA A 311 -5.53 -15.80 -2.51
C ALA A 311 -6.94 -16.10 -3.03
N ILE A 312 -7.09 -16.40 -4.32
CA ILE A 312 -8.37 -16.80 -4.91
C ILE A 312 -8.81 -18.16 -4.38
N TRP A 313 -7.88 -19.12 -4.31
CA TRP A 313 -8.17 -20.46 -3.80
C TRP A 313 -8.57 -20.41 -2.31
N SER A 314 -7.83 -19.64 -1.50
CA SER A 314 -8.16 -19.37 -0.10
C SER A 314 -9.52 -18.66 0.03
N GLY A 315 -9.85 -17.74 -0.87
CA GLY A 315 -11.16 -17.08 -0.92
C GLY A 315 -12.30 -18.04 -1.21
N VAL A 316 -12.14 -18.94 -2.19
CA VAL A 316 -13.15 -19.96 -2.52
C VAL A 316 -13.43 -20.87 -1.31
N ALA A 317 -12.39 -21.25 -0.56
CA ALA A 317 -12.53 -22.04 0.67
C ALA A 317 -13.34 -21.31 1.76
N GLU A 318 -13.34 -19.97 1.75
CA GLU A 318 -14.08 -19.10 2.68
C GLU A 318 -15.41 -18.60 2.09
N GLY A 319 -15.80 -19.04 0.89
CA GLY A 319 -17.02 -18.59 0.21
C GLY A 319 -16.95 -17.14 -0.33
N VAL A 320 -15.73 -16.62 -0.53
CA VAL A 320 -15.45 -15.28 -1.05
C VAL A 320 -15.06 -15.36 -2.52
N THR A 321 -15.71 -14.55 -3.37
CA THR A 321 -15.24 -14.33 -4.74
C THR A 321 -14.17 -13.25 -4.72
N VAL A 322 -12.93 -13.63 -5.02
CA VAL A 322 -11.78 -12.72 -5.01
C VAL A 322 -11.45 -12.29 -6.45
N PRO A 323 -11.60 -11.00 -6.81
CA PRO A 323 -11.21 -10.50 -8.12
C PRO A 323 -9.73 -10.74 -8.41
N ARG A 324 -9.35 -11.11 -9.65
CA ARG A 324 -7.92 -11.26 -9.99
C ARG A 324 -7.16 -9.94 -9.90
N LYS A 325 -7.79 -8.84 -10.32
CA LYS A 325 -7.16 -7.51 -10.30
C LYS A 325 -7.16 -6.96 -8.89
N VAL A 326 -5.97 -6.60 -8.40
CA VAL A 326 -5.77 -6.01 -7.07
C VAL A 326 -6.59 -4.73 -6.90
N THR A 327 -6.66 -3.88 -7.92
CA THR A 327 -7.41 -2.61 -7.88
C THR A 327 -8.92 -2.78 -7.70
N GLU A 328 -9.47 -3.93 -8.06
CA GLU A 328 -10.89 -4.29 -7.87
C GLU A 328 -11.17 -4.78 -6.44
N ARG A 329 -10.12 -4.99 -5.62
CA ARG A 329 -10.21 -5.38 -4.20
C ARG A 329 -10.16 -4.20 -3.23
N LEU A 330 -9.97 -2.98 -3.74
CA LEU A 330 -9.83 -1.76 -2.95
C LEU A 330 -11.17 -1.01 -2.83
N GLY A 331 -11.56 -0.69 -1.61
CA GLY A 331 -12.71 0.17 -1.28
C GLY A 331 -12.28 1.41 -0.49
N HIS A 332 -13.02 2.50 -0.65
CA HIS A 332 -12.79 3.74 0.10
C HIS A 332 -14.09 4.33 0.62
N VAL A 333 -14.02 4.94 1.80
CA VAL A 333 -14.98 5.93 2.29
C VAL A 333 -14.22 7.25 2.41
N LEU A 334 -14.65 8.27 1.68
CA LEU A 334 -14.05 9.60 1.70
C LEU A 334 -14.90 10.53 2.56
N LEU A 335 -14.35 10.99 3.68
CA LEU A 335 -15.04 11.83 4.66
C LEU A 335 -15.06 13.29 4.19
N PRO A 336 -16.22 13.97 4.16
CA PRO A 336 -16.29 15.38 3.75
C PRO A 336 -15.64 16.32 4.78
N GLY A 337 -15.09 17.45 4.32
CA GLY A 337 -14.69 18.56 5.21
C GLY A 337 -13.47 18.31 6.11
N SER A 338 -12.65 17.30 5.83
CA SER A 338 -11.60 16.79 6.73
C SER A 338 -10.16 17.04 6.31
#